data_AF-A0AA96HNQ3-F1
#
_entry.id   AF-A0AA96HNQ3-F1
#
_cell.length_a   1.000
_cell.length_b   1.000
_cell.length_c   1.000
_cell.angle_alpha   90.00
_cell.angle_beta   90.00
_cell.angle_gamma   90.00
#
_symmetry.space_group_name_H-M   'P 1'
#
loop_
_entity.id
_entity.type
_entity.pdbx_description
1 polymer ?
#
loop_
_entity_poly.entity_id
_entity_poly.type
_entity_poly.pdbx_seq_one_letter_code
_entity_poly.pdbx_strand_id
1 'polypeptide(L)'
;MRYLSLFLLVVSSFALSGDGADSEIRYELDLSINYSKYVMSPKDIEWSNKLVNRLGYEGDVLHFVLTDIVLVEANKKLSGKIYQSVENPGRYYVLTGDIGIDTKLGIIGNAGAGGYSMYSPKSKKFIVCFNCGYGIPVVRHSTIYKGPIYWYGSNHIRQTLR
;
A
#
# COMPACT_ATOMS: atom_id res chain seq x y z
N MET A 1 -11.49 -68.53 24.02
CA MET A 1 -10.39 -67.66 23.57
C MET A 1 -10.64 -67.25 22.13
N ARG A 2 -11.03 -66.00 21.89
CA ARG A 2 -11.09 -65.41 20.54
C ARG A 2 -10.62 -63.96 20.68
N TYR A 3 -9.39 -63.72 20.24
CA TYR A 3 -8.77 -62.41 20.22
C TYR A 3 -9.40 -61.59 19.10
N LEU A 4 -10.15 -60.56 19.46
CA LEU A 4 -10.69 -59.57 18.53
C LEU A 4 -9.52 -58.65 18.12
N SER A 5 -8.96 -58.88 16.93
CA SER A 5 -7.90 -58.05 16.38
C SER A 5 -8.49 -56.69 15.95
N LEU A 6 -8.19 -55.66 16.73
CA LEU A 6 -8.54 -54.27 16.45
C LEU A 6 -7.55 -53.74 15.40
N PHE A 7 -7.96 -53.76 14.12
CA PHE A 7 -7.17 -53.20 13.02
C PHE A 7 -7.31 -51.67 13.06
N LEU A 8 -6.35 -50.99 13.69
CA LEU A 8 -6.24 -49.53 13.67
C LEU A 8 -5.86 -49.08 12.25
N LEU A 9 -6.84 -48.66 11.46
CA LEU A 9 -6.61 -47.94 10.21
C LEU A 9 -6.07 -46.55 10.56
N VAL A 10 -4.75 -46.43 10.52
CA VAL A 10 -4.05 -45.14 10.48
C VAL A 10 -4.33 -44.53 9.11
N VAL A 11 -5.45 -43.82 9.01
CA VAL A 11 -5.70 -42.91 7.90
C VAL A 11 -4.68 -41.78 8.07
N SER A 12 -3.60 -41.87 7.31
CA SER A 12 -2.69 -40.75 7.11
C SER A 12 -3.49 -39.69 6.37
N SER A 13 -4.12 -38.81 7.13
CA SER A 13 -4.55 -37.52 6.60
C SER A 13 -3.31 -36.86 6.04
N PHE A 14 -3.16 -36.89 4.72
CA PHE A 14 -2.36 -35.90 4.03
C PHE A 14 -2.98 -34.55 4.40
N ALA A 15 -2.46 -33.95 5.47
CA ALA A 15 -2.55 -32.53 5.64
C ALA A 15 -1.73 -31.95 4.49
N LEU A 16 -2.37 -31.81 3.33
CA LEU A 16 -2.01 -30.76 2.40
C LEU A 16 -2.19 -29.48 3.22
N SER A 17 -1.11 -29.04 3.87
CA SER A 17 -0.95 -27.61 4.16
C SER A 17 -1.06 -26.95 2.80
N GLY A 18 -2.26 -26.46 2.51
CA GLY A 18 -2.50 -25.61 1.37
C GLY A 18 -1.68 -24.34 1.58
N ASP A 19 -0.39 -24.40 1.25
CA ASP A 19 0.25 -23.31 0.53
C ASP A 19 -0.53 -23.21 -0.77
N GLY A 20 -1.74 -22.66 -0.68
CA GLY A 20 -2.53 -22.29 -1.83
C GLY A 20 -1.59 -21.46 -2.66
N ALA A 21 -1.33 -21.91 -3.90
CA ALA A 21 -0.56 -21.19 -4.88
C ALA A 21 -1.19 -19.79 -5.00
N ASP A 22 -0.64 -18.87 -4.22
CA ASP A 22 -1.21 -17.55 -4.04
C ASP A 22 -0.78 -16.80 -5.28
N SER A 23 -1.71 -16.65 -6.23
CA SER A 23 -1.38 -16.07 -7.52
C SER A 23 -0.85 -14.66 -7.31
N GLU A 24 0.40 -14.41 -7.72
CA GLU A 24 0.96 -13.07 -7.70
C GLU A 24 0.05 -12.11 -8.47
N ILE A 25 -0.42 -11.05 -7.80
CA ILE A 25 -1.22 -10.01 -8.41
C ILE A 25 -0.25 -8.97 -8.97
N ARG A 26 -0.26 -8.79 -10.28
CA ARG A 26 0.45 -7.69 -10.94
C ARG A 26 -0.34 -6.40 -10.77
N TYR A 27 0.36 -5.38 -10.25
CA TYR A 27 -0.08 -4.00 -10.21
C TYR A 27 0.73 -3.18 -11.20
N GLU A 28 0.08 -2.21 -11.84
CA GLU A 28 0.71 -1.34 -12.82
C GLU A 28 0.10 0.06 -12.77
N LEU A 29 0.93 1.08 -12.97
CA LEU A 29 0.50 2.46 -13.19
C LEU A 29 1.48 3.16 -14.12
N ASP A 30 1.09 4.28 -14.70
CA ASP A 30 1.96 5.08 -15.56
C ASP A 30 2.03 6.53 -15.06
N LEU A 31 3.21 6.95 -14.61
CA LEU A 31 3.46 8.31 -14.13
C LEU A 31 3.86 9.30 -15.24
N SER A 32 3.98 8.84 -16.50
CA SER A 32 4.24 9.72 -17.65
C SER A 32 2.97 10.40 -18.17
N ILE A 33 1.81 9.80 -17.93
CA ILE A 33 0.51 10.32 -18.38
C ILE A 33 0.17 11.55 -17.53
N ASN A 34 -0.36 12.60 -18.17
CA ASN A 34 -0.86 13.76 -17.44
C ASN A 34 -2.05 13.36 -16.55
N TYR A 35 -1.97 13.73 -15.28
CA TYR A 35 -2.99 13.45 -14.27
C TYR A 35 -3.29 14.71 -13.47
N SER A 36 -4.50 14.79 -12.93
CA SER A 36 -4.89 15.82 -11.99
C SER A 36 -4.65 15.36 -10.55
N LYS A 37 -4.45 16.34 -9.66
CA LYS A 37 -4.33 16.11 -8.23
C LYS A 37 -5.29 17.00 -7.48
N TYR A 38 -5.81 16.49 -6.38
CA TYR A 38 -6.59 17.26 -5.45
C TYR A 38 -5.75 18.41 -4.89
N VAL A 39 -6.36 19.60 -4.79
CA VAL A 39 -5.76 20.77 -4.16
C VAL A 39 -6.38 20.94 -2.79
N MET A 40 -5.55 20.90 -1.75
CA MET A 40 -5.99 21.09 -0.38
C MET A 40 -6.60 22.48 -0.20
N SER A 41 -7.81 22.52 0.34
CA SER A 41 -8.48 23.76 0.73
C SER A 41 -7.94 24.26 2.07
N PRO A 42 -8.19 25.53 2.44
CA PRO A 42 -7.86 26.04 3.77
C PRO A 42 -8.43 25.18 4.92
N LYS A 43 -9.61 24.59 4.74
CA LYS A 43 -10.24 23.69 5.72
C LYS A 43 -9.48 22.37 5.88
N ASP A 44 -8.90 21.85 4.80
CA ASP A 44 -8.10 20.62 4.84
C ASP A 44 -6.80 20.87 5.62
N ILE A 45 -6.18 22.02 5.40
CA ILE A 45 -4.98 22.46 6.13
C ILE A 45 -5.32 22.64 7.62
N GLU A 46 -6.42 23.31 7.94
CA GLU A 46 -6.89 23.47 9.32
C GLU A 46 -7.14 22.12 10.01
N TRP A 47 -7.75 21.17 9.29
CA TRP A 47 -7.96 19.82 9.80
C TRP A 47 -6.64 19.11 10.10
N SER A 48 -5.66 19.21 9.20
CA SER A 48 -4.33 18.64 9.41
C SER A 48 -3.64 19.26 10.62
N ASN A 49 -3.65 20.60 10.74
CA ASN A 49 -3.04 21.29 11.87
C ASN A 49 -3.70 20.91 13.20
N LYS A 50 -5.03 20.75 13.24
CA LYS A 50 -5.73 20.23 14.43
C LYS A 50 -5.30 18.82 14.78
N LEU A 51 -5.09 17.96 13.79
CA LEU A 51 -4.60 16.60 14.00
C LEU A 51 -3.17 16.62 14.58
N VAL A 52 -2.27 17.39 13.98
CA VAL A 52 -0.86 17.55 14.43
C VAL A 52 -0.82 18.02 15.88
N ASN A 53 -1.55 19.11 16.19
CA ASN A 53 -1.59 19.68 17.54
C ASN A 53 -2.17 18.71 18.57
N ARG A 54 -3.25 17.99 18.21
CA ARG A 54 -3.88 17.01 19.10
C ARG A 54 -2.95 15.86 19.45
N LEU A 55 -2.10 15.45 18.50
CA LEU A 55 -1.14 14.37 18.70
C LEU A 55 0.19 14.84 19.30
N GLY A 56 0.39 16.15 19.46
CA GLY A 56 1.65 16.73 19.92
C GLY A 56 2.84 16.35 19.01
N TYR A 57 2.60 16.21 17.70
CA TYR A 57 3.64 15.78 16.78
C TYR A 57 4.51 16.97 16.35
N GLU A 58 5.82 16.86 16.55
CA GLU A 58 6.79 17.93 16.26
C GLU A 58 7.66 17.66 15.03
N GLY A 59 7.52 16.49 14.39
CA GLY A 59 8.29 16.12 13.21
C GLY A 59 7.70 16.63 11.90
N ASP A 60 8.36 16.29 10.79
CA ASP A 60 7.89 16.63 9.44
C ASP A 60 6.59 15.90 9.10
N VAL A 61 5.62 16.66 8.58
CA VAL A 61 4.32 16.17 8.14
C VAL A 61 4.29 16.14 6.63
N LEU A 62 4.00 14.98 6.03
CA LEU A 62 3.72 14.90 4.60
C LEU A 62 2.23 14.80 4.34
N HIS A 63 1.75 15.58 3.37
CA HIS A 63 0.40 15.50 2.87
C HIS A 63 0.40 14.79 1.53
N PHE A 64 -0.31 13.66 1.46
CA PHE A 64 -0.55 12.93 0.22
C PHE A 64 -1.94 13.28 -0.30
N VAL A 65 -2.04 13.90 -1.47
CA VAL A 65 -3.30 14.31 -2.08
C VAL A 65 -3.74 13.32 -3.16
N LEU A 66 -5.04 13.06 -3.22
CA LEU A 66 -5.63 12.12 -4.17
C LEU A 66 -5.36 12.57 -5.61
N THR A 67 -5.05 11.61 -6.48
CA THR A 67 -4.87 11.83 -7.92
C THR A 67 -5.91 11.04 -8.71
N ASP A 68 -6.06 11.38 -9.99
CA ASP A 68 -6.84 10.58 -10.96
C ASP A 68 -5.99 9.55 -11.72
N ILE A 69 -4.74 9.29 -11.26
CA ILE A 69 -3.90 8.21 -11.77
C ILE A 69 -4.66 6.88 -11.66
N VAL A 70 -4.66 6.12 -12.75
CA VAL A 70 -5.28 4.81 -12.82
C VAL A 70 -4.26 3.76 -12.40
N LEU A 71 -4.64 2.96 -11.39
CA LEU A 71 -3.95 1.73 -11.05
C LEU A 71 -4.59 0.57 -11.82
N VAL A 72 -3.79 -0.29 -12.42
CA VAL A 72 -4.24 -1.54 -13.04
C VAL A 72 -3.86 -2.70 -12.12
N GLU A 73 -4.84 -3.46 -11.64
CA GLU A 73 -4.68 -4.66 -10.81
C GLU A 73 -5.20 -5.86 -11.59
N ALA A 74 -4.34 -6.81 -11.96
CA ALA A 74 -4.75 -8.02 -12.70
C ALA A 74 -5.71 -7.73 -13.88
N ASN A 75 -5.37 -6.71 -14.68
CA ASN A 75 -6.15 -6.17 -15.81
C ASN A 75 -7.42 -5.37 -15.46
N LYS A 76 -7.68 -5.10 -14.18
CA LYS A 76 -8.78 -4.23 -13.73
C LYS A 76 -8.29 -2.83 -13.44
N LYS A 77 -8.95 -1.83 -14.00
CA LYS A 77 -8.66 -0.42 -13.71
C LYS A 77 -9.30 0.00 -12.39
N LEU A 78 -8.50 0.56 -11.50
CA LEU A 78 -8.87 1.08 -10.19
C LEU A 78 -8.53 2.57 -10.14
N SER A 79 -9.54 3.42 -10.09
CA SER A 79 -9.38 4.86 -9.90
C SER A 79 -9.40 5.25 -8.42
N GLY A 80 -8.80 6.39 -8.09
CA GLY A 80 -8.87 6.97 -6.75
C GLY A 80 -8.11 6.15 -5.70
N LYS A 81 -7.03 5.49 -6.10
CA LYS A 81 -6.17 4.67 -5.23
C LYS A 81 -4.79 5.28 -5.00
N ILE A 82 -4.42 6.29 -5.78
CA ILE A 82 -3.06 6.84 -5.82
C ILE A 82 -3.09 8.26 -5.28
N TYR A 83 -2.20 8.53 -4.33
CA TYR A 83 -1.98 9.84 -3.75
C TYR A 83 -0.55 10.28 -4.02
N GLN A 84 -0.33 11.58 -4.23
CA GLN A 84 0.99 12.18 -4.43
C GLN A 84 1.32 13.10 -3.25
N SER A 85 2.54 13.07 -2.75
CA SER A 85 2.96 14.02 -1.71
C SER A 85 3.03 15.45 -2.26
N VAL A 86 2.52 16.41 -1.48
CA VAL A 86 2.55 17.84 -1.78
C VAL A 86 3.96 18.38 -1.60
N GLU A 87 4.61 18.02 -0.49
CA GLU A 87 5.95 18.48 -0.11
C GLU A 87 7.03 17.78 -0.95
N ASN A 88 6.79 16.52 -1.32
CA ASN A 88 7.72 15.70 -2.09
C ASN A 88 7.02 15.10 -3.33
N PRO A 89 6.91 15.85 -4.45
CA PRO A 89 6.19 15.39 -5.65
C PRO A 89 6.71 14.09 -6.29
N GLY A 90 7.93 13.66 -5.94
CA GLY A 90 8.48 12.36 -6.36
C GLY A 90 7.95 11.16 -5.57
N ARG A 91 7.19 11.39 -4.49
CA ARG A 91 6.62 10.35 -3.63
C ARG A 91 5.14 10.15 -3.87
N TYR A 92 4.77 8.88 -3.95
CA TYR A 92 3.39 8.44 -4.13
C TYR A 92 3.04 7.40 -3.09
N TYR A 93 1.76 7.39 -2.73
CA TYR A 93 1.17 6.38 -1.89
C TYR A 93 0.02 5.70 -2.63
N VAL A 94 0.08 4.38 -2.71
CA VAL A 94 -0.93 3.53 -3.32
C VAL A 94 -1.68 2.84 -2.19
N LEU A 95 -2.94 3.24 -2.01
CA LEU A 95 -3.81 2.72 -0.96
C LEU A 95 -4.01 1.20 -1.10
N THR A 96 -4.06 0.70 -2.33
CA THR A 96 -4.15 -0.75 -2.58
C THR A 96 -2.82 -1.41 -2.28
N GLY A 97 -2.79 -2.29 -1.27
CA GLY A 97 -1.59 -3.00 -0.86
C GLY A 97 -0.64 -2.19 0.03
N ASP A 98 -1.04 -0.98 0.42
CA ASP A 98 -0.28 -0.09 1.32
C ASP A 98 1.16 0.15 0.84
N ILE A 99 1.29 0.60 -0.41
CA ILE A 99 2.57 0.73 -1.11
C ILE A 99 3.00 2.20 -1.20
N GLY A 100 4.24 2.48 -0.81
CA GLY A 100 4.94 3.73 -1.11
C GLY A 100 5.82 3.60 -2.35
N ILE A 101 5.82 4.62 -3.18
CA ILE A 101 6.72 4.75 -4.33
C ILE A 101 7.53 6.03 -4.15
N ASP A 102 8.86 5.94 -4.16
CA ASP A 102 9.75 7.09 -4.24
C ASP A 102 10.52 7.04 -5.56
N THR A 103 10.11 7.89 -6.49
CA THR A 103 10.71 7.96 -7.83
C THR A 103 12.14 8.47 -7.83
N LYS A 104 12.49 9.34 -6.87
CA LYS A 104 13.84 9.90 -6.74
C LYS A 104 14.81 8.85 -6.21
N LEU A 105 14.37 7.99 -5.31
CA LEU A 105 15.18 6.90 -4.75
C LEU A 105 15.06 5.58 -5.51
N GLY A 106 14.11 5.46 -6.44
CA GLY A 106 13.87 4.22 -7.17
C GLY A 106 13.30 3.08 -6.29
N ILE A 107 12.56 3.44 -5.25
CA ILE A 107 12.04 2.49 -4.26
C ILE A 107 10.54 2.29 -4.45
N ILE A 108 10.11 1.03 -4.46
CA ILE A 108 8.72 0.63 -4.22
C ILE A 108 8.73 -0.20 -2.94
N GLY A 109 8.01 0.22 -1.91
CA GLY A 109 8.07 -0.38 -0.58
C GLY A 109 6.72 -0.46 0.10
N ASN A 110 6.60 -1.34 1.10
CA ASN A 110 5.42 -1.39 1.95
C ASN A 110 5.45 -0.25 2.97
N ALA A 111 4.48 0.66 2.90
CA ALA A 111 4.44 1.86 3.73
C ALA A 111 4.15 1.53 5.20
N GLY A 112 3.19 0.65 5.48
CA GLY A 112 2.81 0.26 6.85
C GLY A 112 3.94 -0.41 7.63
N ALA A 113 4.74 -1.26 6.98
CA ALA A 113 5.88 -1.91 7.62
C ALA A 113 7.04 -0.95 7.96
N GLY A 114 7.07 0.25 7.36
CA GLY A 114 8.08 1.28 7.63
C GLY A 114 7.75 2.23 8.77
N GLY A 115 6.63 2.05 9.47
CA GLY A 115 6.21 2.93 10.55
C GLY A 115 5.55 4.24 10.10
N TYR A 116 4.99 4.27 8.89
CA TYR A 116 4.19 5.41 8.44
C TYR A 116 2.91 5.46 9.28
N SER A 117 2.66 6.61 9.91
CA SER A 117 1.42 6.84 10.66
C SER A 117 0.50 7.69 9.81
N MET A 118 -0.41 7.03 9.09
CA MET A 118 -1.29 7.68 8.12
C MET A 118 -2.69 7.94 8.67
N TYR A 119 -3.19 9.16 8.46
CA TYR A 119 -4.52 9.60 8.86
C TYR A 119 -5.22 10.27 7.70
N SER A 120 -6.51 10.00 7.53
CA SER A 120 -7.31 10.65 6.50
C SER A 120 -8.64 11.16 7.04
N PRO A 121 -9.10 12.34 6.61
CA PRO A 121 -10.46 12.80 6.91
C PRO A 121 -11.48 11.87 6.23
N LYS A 122 -12.76 12.03 6.60
CA LYS A 122 -13.86 11.26 6.00
C LYS A 122 -13.95 11.41 4.48
N SER A 123 -13.52 12.55 3.93
CA SER A 123 -13.55 12.81 2.48
C SER A 123 -12.57 11.94 1.69
N LYS A 124 -11.52 11.40 2.34
CA LYS A 124 -10.44 10.62 1.71
C LYS A 124 -9.75 11.32 0.53
N LYS A 125 -9.85 12.65 0.43
CA LYS A 125 -9.20 13.42 -0.65
C LYS A 125 -7.72 13.69 -0.39
N PHE A 126 -7.28 13.55 0.85
CA PHE A 126 -5.88 13.60 1.22
C PHE A 126 -5.60 12.69 2.43
N ILE A 127 -4.33 12.44 2.67
CA ILE A 127 -3.79 11.67 3.78
C ILE A 127 -2.70 12.52 4.43
N VAL A 128 -2.73 12.64 5.75
CA VAL A 128 -1.65 13.18 6.56
C VAL A 128 -0.80 12.01 7.02
N CYS A 129 0.50 12.09 6.76
CA CYS A 129 1.46 11.08 7.17
C CYS A 129 2.44 11.69 8.16
N PHE A 130 2.58 11.03 9.30
CA PHE A 130 3.65 11.26 10.28
C PHE A 130 4.69 10.15 10.15
N ASN A 131 5.94 10.48 10.46
CA ASN A 131 7.07 9.55 10.39
C ASN A 131 7.16 8.85 9.01
N CYS A 132 7.11 9.63 7.94
CA CYS A 132 7.10 9.10 6.58
C CYS A 132 8.51 8.63 6.17
N GLY A 133 8.84 7.41 6.57
CA GLY A 133 10.07 6.70 6.19
C GLY A 133 10.07 6.30 4.71
N TYR A 134 10.66 5.14 4.40
CA TYR A 134 10.70 4.58 3.04
C TYR A 134 10.13 3.17 2.92
N GLY A 135 9.54 2.67 4.02
CA GLY A 135 8.97 1.33 4.05
C GLY A 135 10.03 0.25 4.07
N ILE A 136 9.57 -1.00 4.02
CA ILE A 136 10.43 -2.12 3.63
C ILE A 136 10.36 -2.20 2.09
N PRO A 137 11.49 -2.07 1.37
CA PRO A 137 11.50 -2.17 -0.09
C PRO A 137 10.99 -3.53 -0.55
N VAL A 138 9.97 -3.53 -1.41
CA VAL A 138 9.44 -4.70 -2.10
C VAL A 138 10.12 -4.85 -3.46
N VAL A 139 10.46 -3.73 -4.10
CA VAL A 139 11.28 -3.69 -5.31
C VAL A 139 12.29 -2.56 -5.19
N ARG A 140 13.56 -2.83 -5.57
CA ARG A 140 14.61 -1.80 -5.71
C ARG A 140 15.00 -1.68 -7.17
N HIS A 141 14.80 -0.50 -7.75
CA HIS A 141 15.33 -0.12 -9.06
C HIS A 141 16.38 0.98 -8.88
N SER A 142 17.34 1.08 -9.80
CA SER A 142 18.36 2.14 -9.78
C SER A 142 17.77 3.54 -9.98
N THR A 143 16.67 3.67 -10.71
CA THR A 143 15.86 4.90 -10.84
C THR A 143 14.48 4.52 -11.37
N ILE A 144 13.41 5.08 -10.78
CA ILE A 144 12.06 4.99 -11.34
C ILE A 144 11.78 6.31 -12.06
N TYR A 145 11.87 6.30 -13.39
CA TYR A 145 11.50 7.46 -14.21
C TYR A 145 9.98 7.67 -14.21
N LYS A 146 9.52 8.87 -14.55
CA LYS A 146 8.08 9.14 -14.81
C LYS A 146 7.64 8.35 -16.05
N GLY A 147 7.24 7.10 -15.84
CA GLY A 147 6.84 6.15 -16.88
C GLY A 147 6.04 5.00 -16.30
N PRO A 148 5.84 3.92 -17.08
CA PRO A 148 5.18 2.71 -16.61
C PRO A 148 5.97 2.07 -15.45
N ILE A 149 5.26 1.78 -14.38
CA ILE A 149 5.77 1.11 -13.18
C ILE A 149 4.88 -0.10 -12.93
N TYR A 150 5.49 -1.25 -12.67
CA TYR A 150 4.77 -2.43 -12.22
C TYR A 150 5.46 -3.10 -11.04
N TRP A 151 4.67 -3.79 -10.24
CA TRP A 151 5.15 -4.64 -9.15
C TRP A 151 4.18 -5.80 -8.93
N TYR A 152 4.64 -6.82 -8.20
CA TYR A 152 3.82 -7.97 -7.83
C TYR A 152 3.53 -7.92 -6.32
N GLY A 153 2.32 -8.30 -5.93
CA GLY A 153 1.92 -8.48 -4.52
C GLY A 153 1.15 -9.77 -4.31
N SER A 154 1.03 -10.24 -3.06
CA SER A 154 0.30 -11.46 -2.69
C SER A 154 -1.07 -11.17 -2.07
N ASN A 155 -1.99 -12.15 -2.08
CA ASN A 155 -3.30 -12.00 -1.42
C ASN A 155 -3.18 -11.91 0.11
N HIS A 156 -2.10 -12.43 0.69
CA HIS A 156 -1.88 -12.34 2.14
C HIS A 156 -1.80 -10.88 2.66
N ILE A 157 -1.20 -9.97 1.89
CA ILE A 157 -1.16 -8.54 2.22
C ILE A 157 -2.58 -7.92 2.25
N ARG A 158 -3.50 -8.47 1.44
CA ARG A 158 -4.89 -8.00 1.36
C ARG A 158 -5.72 -8.33 2.61
N GLN A 159 -5.41 -9.43 3.30
CA GLN A 159 -6.19 -9.90 4.46
C GLN A 159 -5.80 -9.19 5.76
N THR A 160 -4.58 -8.68 5.86
CA THR A 160 -4.08 -7.97 7.04
C THR A 160 -4.55 -6.50 7.12
N LEU A 161 -5.16 -5.98 6.06
CA LEU A 161 -5.50 -4.55 5.90
C LEU A 161 -7.02 -4.27 5.80
N ARG A 162 -7.88 -5.24 6.14
CA ARG A 162 -9.34 -5.05 6.23
C ARG A 162 -9.78 -4.69 7.64
#